data_AF-A0A1J5U2N1-F1
#
_entry.id   AF-A0A1J5U2N1-F1
#
_cell.length_a   1.000
_cell.length_b   1.000
_cell.length_c   1.000
_cell.angle_alpha   90.00
_cell.angle_beta   90.00
_cell.angle_gamma   90.00
#
_symmetry.space_group_name_H-M   'P 1'
#
loop_
_entity.id
_entity.type
_entity.pdbx_description
1 polymer ?
#
loop_
_entity_poly.entity_id
_entity_poly.type
_entity_poly.pdbx_seq_one_letter_code
_entity_poly.pdbx_strand_id
1 'polypeptide(L)'
;MNKYASLALAFLLVFSGCLGGSDELPTEQETIEPVGETDFTSLEKDLENLTTMINAEIARLDNLETLVEGIDDSEDTLNALGCEEDEIAAYDGMIWTCAHVQQFLPPLDEAVWSIVSEEFDFVKYELEDAKNTTNALWNEIDYIEMMMYDNSDKIYEDMSNRTEEFYEGIDEIYDNMDNMSYNIYTHMDNMSKMIDGMNNSITEISYEISDLFTDVDNLWEVVYKMQKDMDNMSYEMQEMQERINELENMTSCRLVPYSNCAGADFNNTNLSGMDLTGINFQNADLRYANLEDAKLRYADLTYAYLQYADLTDADLAYADLRGAFFSYADLTDASLYGADLTNAYLWSANLRGADLSYADLRNANLYSDLEDAVLRYADLTNAYLRYADLTNANLQYADLTGADINYADLRSADLAYADLRGAYLTGADLEDAVLRYADLTNAYLFDADLEKANLYEADLTNANLGYANLTDAYLQYADLKFAQFTSATVTDADFSYTYWHETMWTDGLRYDSNQA
;
A
#
# COMPACT_ATOMS: atom_id res chain seq x y z
N MET A 1 45.35 45.73 -109.43
CA MET A 1 45.58 45.01 -108.15
C MET A 1 44.79 45.69 -107.06
N ASN A 2 43.96 44.90 -106.38
CA ASN A 2 43.67 44.93 -104.94
C ASN A 2 43.34 46.27 -104.29
N LYS A 3 42.15 46.43 -103.70
CA LYS A 3 41.66 45.53 -102.64
C LYS A 3 40.20 45.07 -102.79
N TYR A 4 40.04 43.76 -102.67
CA TYR A 4 38.91 42.96 -102.18
C TYR A 4 37.73 43.66 -101.46
N ALA A 5 36.55 43.02 -101.55
CA ALA A 5 35.90 42.32 -100.41
C ALA A 5 34.37 42.54 -100.27
N SER A 6 33.79 43.60 -100.83
CA SER A 6 32.46 44.06 -100.34
C SER A 6 31.25 43.25 -100.83
N LEU A 7 31.03 43.05 -102.13
CA LEU A 7 29.77 42.47 -102.64
C LEU A 7 29.80 40.97 -102.99
N ALA A 8 30.95 40.33 -102.87
CA ALA A 8 31.01 38.87 -102.73
C ALA A 8 30.44 38.37 -101.37
N LEU A 9 29.95 39.28 -100.51
CA LEU A 9 29.26 38.94 -99.26
C LEU A 9 27.72 39.00 -99.37
N ALA A 10 27.16 39.81 -100.27
CA ALA A 10 25.71 39.83 -100.54
C ALA A 10 25.27 38.61 -101.38
N PHE A 11 26.13 38.16 -102.29
CA PHE A 11 25.94 36.99 -103.18
C PHE A 11 25.94 35.62 -102.45
N LEU A 12 25.91 35.60 -101.11
CA LEU A 12 25.97 34.36 -100.32
C LEU A 12 24.98 34.29 -99.14
N LEU A 13 24.47 35.41 -98.61
CA LEU A 13 23.59 35.36 -97.44
C LEU A 13 22.10 35.18 -97.77
N VAL A 14 21.56 35.82 -98.81
CA VAL A 14 20.15 35.63 -99.19
C VAL A 14 19.93 34.24 -99.79
N PHE A 15 20.87 33.75 -100.62
CA PHE A 15 20.89 32.36 -101.09
C PHE A 15 21.30 31.32 -100.01
N SER A 16 21.57 31.75 -98.76
CA SER A 16 21.70 30.84 -97.60
C SER A 16 20.43 30.75 -96.75
N GLY A 17 19.34 31.43 -97.12
CA GLY A 17 18.01 31.17 -96.57
C GLY A 17 17.43 29.81 -96.98
N CYS A 18 17.81 29.32 -98.17
CA CYS A 18 17.43 27.98 -98.64
C CYS A 18 18.25 26.87 -97.96
N LEU A 19 17.88 26.53 -96.72
CA LEU A 19 17.83 25.14 -96.18
C LEU A 19 17.28 25.08 -94.74
N GLY A 20 16.26 25.89 -94.47
CA GLY A 20 15.26 25.65 -93.43
C GLY A 20 13.92 26.11 -94.02
N GLY A 21 13.26 25.32 -94.86
CA GLY A 21 12.89 23.93 -94.58
C GLY A 21 11.38 23.95 -94.32
N SER A 22 10.63 23.85 -95.41
CA SER A 22 9.17 24.07 -95.53
C SER A 22 8.72 25.42 -94.97
N ASP A 23 8.58 26.50 -95.74
CA ASP A 23 8.16 26.62 -97.15
C ASP A 23 6.85 25.87 -97.45
N GLU A 24 5.88 26.62 -98.00
CA GLU A 24 4.66 26.16 -98.69
C GLU A 24 3.62 25.45 -97.78
N LEU A 25 2.32 25.78 -97.75
CA LEU A 25 1.40 26.55 -98.62
C LEU A 25 0.44 27.45 -97.73
N PRO A 26 -0.31 28.49 -98.21
CA PRO A 26 -0.96 29.57 -97.39
C PRO A 26 -2.47 29.44 -96.90
N THR A 27 -3.29 30.51 -96.60
CA THR A 27 -4.73 30.45 -96.08
C THR A 27 -5.65 31.73 -96.24
N GLU A 28 -6.71 31.76 -97.11
CA GLU A 28 -7.50 32.83 -97.90
C GLU A 28 -9.03 32.55 -97.92
N GLN A 29 -9.90 33.33 -98.61
CA GLN A 29 -9.90 34.79 -98.99
C GLN A 29 -11.33 35.37 -98.98
N GLU A 30 -12.32 34.54 -99.30
CA GLU A 30 -13.64 34.83 -99.85
C GLU A 30 -14.82 34.29 -98.95
N THR A 31 -15.41 33.10 -99.22
CA THR A 31 -15.51 32.13 -98.11
C THR A 31 -14.07 31.77 -97.68
N ILE A 32 -13.84 30.91 -96.71
CA ILE A 32 -12.48 30.36 -96.62
C ILE A 32 -12.65 28.98 -97.27
N GLU A 33 -13.13 28.79 -98.54
CA GLU A 33 -12.91 29.31 -99.95
C GLU A 33 -11.45 29.40 -100.39
N PRO A 34 -11.08 28.55 -101.37
CA PRO A 34 -10.23 27.49 -100.87
C PRO A 34 -8.72 27.90 -100.87
N VAL A 35 -7.90 27.58 -99.84
CA VAL A 35 -6.43 27.78 -99.69
C VAL A 35 -6.16 29.23 -99.31
N GLY A 36 -4.88 29.68 -99.35
CA GLY A 36 -4.42 30.89 -100.06
C GLY A 36 -3.81 32.17 -99.39
N GLU A 37 -4.39 32.89 -98.40
CA GLU A 37 -4.12 34.34 -98.03
C GLU A 37 -2.85 34.50 -97.24
N THR A 38 -1.82 34.40 -98.04
CA THR A 38 -0.85 35.45 -98.17
C THR A 38 -1.43 36.65 -98.95
N ASP A 39 -2.05 37.60 -98.24
CA ASP A 39 -2.43 38.92 -98.76
C ASP A 39 -1.17 39.67 -99.26
N PHE A 40 -1.06 39.86 -100.57
CA PHE A 40 0.09 40.52 -101.19
C PHE A 40 0.05 42.06 -101.12
N THR A 41 -0.98 42.69 -100.54
CA THR A 41 -1.14 44.16 -100.54
C THR A 41 0.07 44.94 -100.02
N SER A 42 0.87 44.38 -99.10
CA SER A 42 2.12 45.04 -98.67
C SER A 42 3.18 45.06 -99.76
N LEU A 43 3.30 43.99 -100.54
CA LEU A 43 4.27 43.86 -101.64
C LEU A 43 3.83 44.68 -102.85
N GLU A 44 2.55 44.61 -103.22
CA GLU A 44 1.95 45.44 -104.27
C GLU A 44 2.16 46.94 -103.99
N LYS A 45 1.94 47.37 -102.74
CA LYS A 45 2.08 48.77 -102.32
C LYS A 45 3.53 49.25 -102.33
N ASP A 46 4.48 48.39 -102.00
CA ASP A 46 5.91 48.69 -102.14
C ASP A 46 6.31 48.78 -103.63
N LEU A 47 5.74 47.93 -104.49
CA LEU A 47 5.95 47.94 -105.94
C LEU A 47 5.33 49.19 -106.61
N GLU A 48 4.14 49.63 -106.17
CA GLU A 48 3.47 50.86 -106.60
C GLU A 48 4.25 52.12 -106.17
N ASN A 49 4.76 52.16 -104.93
CA ASN A 49 5.64 53.22 -104.45
C ASN A 49 6.93 53.31 -105.29
N LEU A 50 7.59 52.18 -105.56
CA LEU A 50 8.82 52.12 -106.35
C LEU A 50 8.58 52.63 -107.78
N THR A 51 7.49 52.18 -108.41
CA THR A 51 7.05 52.63 -109.75
C THR A 51 6.84 54.15 -109.76
N THR A 52 6.21 54.69 -108.73
CA THR A 52 5.96 56.15 -108.59
C THR A 52 7.27 56.94 -108.45
N MET A 53 8.24 56.44 -107.68
CA MET A 53 9.55 57.08 -107.51
C MET A 53 10.37 57.11 -108.80
N ILE A 54 10.42 55.99 -109.55
CA ILE A 54 11.14 55.90 -110.83
C ILE A 54 10.57 56.91 -111.83
N ASN A 55 9.25 56.99 -111.96
CA ASN A 55 8.58 57.94 -112.85
C ASN A 55 8.85 59.41 -112.47
N ALA A 56 8.96 59.72 -111.18
CA ALA A 56 9.24 61.08 -110.70
C ALA A 56 10.68 61.56 -111.01
N GLU A 57 11.67 60.66 -110.95
CA GLU A 57 13.07 61.03 -111.19
C GLU A 57 13.40 61.12 -112.69
N ILE A 58 12.73 60.33 -113.55
CA ILE A 58 12.72 60.51 -115.01
C ILE A 58 12.27 61.95 -115.36
N ALA A 59 11.15 62.40 -114.79
CA ALA A 59 10.62 63.75 -115.03
C ALA A 59 11.53 64.89 -114.48
N ARG A 60 12.45 64.59 -113.56
CA ARG A 60 13.48 65.55 -113.12
C ARG A 60 14.63 65.65 -114.11
N LEU A 61 15.04 64.53 -114.70
CA LEU A 61 16.09 64.48 -115.73
C LEU A 61 15.71 65.37 -116.92
N ASP A 62 14.46 65.24 -117.40
CA ASP A 62 13.92 66.00 -118.54
C ASP A 62 13.95 67.54 -118.30
N ASN A 63 13.73 67.99 -117.06
CA ASN A 63 13.81 69.42 -116.70
C ASN A 63 15.25 69.95 -116.69
N LEU A 64 16.22 69.09 -116.34
CA LEU A 64 17.65 69.42 -116.30
C LEU A 64 18.25 69.50 -117.71
N GLU A 65 17.83 68.58 -118.58
CA GLU A 65 18.14 68.55 -120.02
C GLU A 65 17.69 69.87 -120.69
N THR A 66 16.48 70.36 -120.38
CA THR A 66 15.96 71.64 -120.90
C THR A 66 16.77 72.88 -120.46
N LEU A 67 17.42 72.85 -119.30
CA LEU A 67 18.20 73.98 -118.78
C LEU A 67 19.58 74.11 -119.47
N VAL A 68 20.10 72.99 -119.96
CA VAL A 68 21.43 72.86 -120.58
C VAL A 68 21.47 73.47 -121.99
N GLU A 69 20.36 73.44 -122.73
CA GLU A 69 20.29 73.91 -124.13
C GLU A 69 20.20 75.46 -124.30
N GLY A 70 20.27 76.23 -123.20
CA GLY A 70 19.90 77.66 -123.19
C GLY A 70 21.03 78.70 -123.19
N ILE A 71 22.31 78.31 -123.31
CA ILE A 71 23.48 79.21 -123.19
C ILE A 71 24.40 79.04 -124.41
N ASP A 72 24.96 80.15 -124.92
CA ASP A 72 25.90 80.17 -126.06
C ASP A 72 27.10 81.09 -125.76
N ASP A 73 28.31 80.55 -125.86
CA ASP A 73 29.59 81.25 -125.70
C ASP A 73 30.38 81.37 -127.02
N SER A 74 29.77 81.00 -128.15
CA SER A 74 30.46 80.97 -129.43
C SER A 74 30.86 82.36 -129.94
N GLU A 75 32.10 82.44 -130.44
CA GLU A 75 32.76 83.70 -130.84
C GLU A 75 31.96 84.46 -131.92
N ASP A 76 31.20 83.76 -132.76
CA ASP A 76 30.28 84.37 -133.75
C ASP A 76 29.05 85.04 -133.08
N THR A 77 28.44 84.40 -132.07
CA THR A 77 27.26 84.94 -131.35
C THR A 77 27.64 86.13 -130.47
N LEU A 78 28.78 86.07 -129.78
CA LEU A 78 29.29 87.18 -128.96
C LEU A 78 29.59 88.44 -129.80
N ASN A 79 30.24 88.27 -130.96
CA ASN A 79 30.52 89.37 -131.88
C ASN A 79 29.25 90.01 -132.49
N ALA A 80 28.15 89.27 -132.61
CA ALA A 80 26.89 89.79 -133.15
C ALA A 80 26.12 90.69 -132.16
N LEU A 81 26.26 90.44 -130.86
CA LEU A 81 25.64 91.22 -129.78
C LEU A 81 26.52 92.41 -129.34
N GLY A 82 27.84 92.31 -129.54
CA GLY A 82 28.79 93.37 -129.20
C GLY A 82 29.19 93.39 -127.72
N CYS A 83 29.24 92.21 -127.10
CA CYS A 83 29.61 92.02 -125.70
C CYS A 83 31.10 92.31 -125.43
N GLU A 84 31.47 92.69 -124.21
CA GLU A 84 32.88 92.85 -123.81
C GLU A 84 33.58 91.49 -123.55
N GLU A 85 34.90 91.51 -123.41
CA GLU A 85 35.79 90.32 -123.40
C GLU A 85 35.55 89.35 -122.21
N ASP A 86 34.68 89.71 -121.26
CA ASP A 86 34.27 88.95 -120.07
C ASP A 86 32.74 88.75 -119.94
N GLU A 87 32.01 88.79 -121.06
CA GLU A 87 30.56 88.57 -121.16
C GLU A 87 30.18 87.37 -122.06
N ILE A 88 29.03 86.74 -121.79
CA ILE A 88 28.43 85.65 -122.60
C ILE A 88 27.04 86.03 -123.14
N ALA A 89 26.56 85.30 -124.15
CA ALA A 89 25.23 85.48 -124.71
C ALA A 89 24.20 84.58 -124.00
N ALA A 90 23.18 85.20 -123.40
CA ALA A 90 22.07 84.49 -122.76
C ALA A 90 20.73 84.85 -123.41
N TYR A 91 19.86 83.85 -123.60
CA TYR A 91 18.52 84.02 -124.15
C TYR A 91 17.48 84.03 -123.03
N ASP A 92 16.79 85.16 -122.82
CA ASP A 92 15.81 85.31 -121.73
C ASP A 92 14.40 84.76 -122.07
N GLY A 93 14.22 84.19 -123.26
CA GLY A 93 12.94 83.74 -123.81
C GLY A 93 12.22 84.78 -124.68
N MET A 94 12.71 86.02 -124.77
CA MET A 94 12.26 87.03 -125.74
C MET A 94 13.39 87.65 -126.56
N ILE A 95 14.55 87.90 -125.96
CA ILE A 95 15.71 88.53 -126.60
C ILE A 95 17.02 87.93 -126.11
N TRP A 96 18.03 87.99 -126.97
CA TRP A 96 19.43 87.72 -126.62
C TRP A 96 20.07 88.98 -126.03
N THR A 97 20.81 88.82 -124.93
CA THR A 97 21.52 89.93 -124.26
C THR A 97 22.89 89.48 -123.76
N CYS A 98 23.84 90.43 -123.66
CA CYS A 98 25.15 90.21 -123.04
C CYS A 98 25.03 90.19 -121.51
N ALA A 99 25.66 89.23 -120.85
CA ALA A 99 25.72 89.15 -119.40
C ALA A 99 27.05 88.57 -118.90
N HIS A 100 27.58 89.08 -117.78
CA HIS A 100 28.74 88.47 -117.12
C HIS A 100 28.40 87.08 -116.54
N VAL A 101 29.30 86.12 -116.76
CA VAL A 101 29.19 84.69 -116.38
C VAL A 101 28.71 84.46 -114.94
N GLN A 102 29.14 85.32 -114.01
CA GLN A 102 28.85 85.22 -112.57
C GLN A 102 27.36 85.39 -112.20
N GLN A 103 26.49 85.81 -113.13
CA GLN A 103 25.04 85.88 -112.88
C GLN A 103 24.30 84.57 -113.15
N PHE A 104 24.86 83.66 -113.97
CA PHE A 104 24.12 82.50 -114.49
C PHE A 104 24.71 81.14 -114.16
N LEU A 105 26.01 81.03 -113.86
CA LEU A 105 26.64 79.75 -113.51
C LEU A 105 27.56 79.88 -112.27
N PRO A 106 27.58 78.89 -111.35
CA PRO A 106 28.67 78.74 -110.41
C PRO A 106 29.96 78.37 -111.16
N PRO A 107 31.16 78.66 -110.61
CA PRO A 107 32.42 78.51 -111.35
C PRO A 107 32.74 77.05 -111.60
N LEU A 108 32.82 76.66 -112.88
CA LEU A 108 33.30 75.35 -113.29
C LEU A 108 34.35 75.49 -114.39
N ASP A 109 35.42 74.72 -114.21
CA ASP A 109 36.62 74.71 -115.05
C ASP A 109 36.31 74.11 -116.44
N GLU A 110 37.03 74.55 -117.47
CA GLU A 110 36.76 74.29 -118.90
C GLU A 110 36.79 72.80 -119.27
N ALA A 111 37.31 71.94 -118.38
CA ALA A 111 37.36 70.50 -118.51
C ALA A 111 36.08 69.73 -118.11
N VAL A 112 35.10 70.36 -117.44
CA VAL A 112 33.92 69.65 -116.90
C VAL A 112 32.84 69.39 -117.96
N TRP A 113 32.65 70.31 -118.90
CA TRP A 113 31.54 70.25 -119.87
C TRP A 113 31.60 69.05 -120.83
N SER A 114 32.80 68.56 -121.17
CA SER A 114 32.95 67.39 -122.04
C SER A 114 32.54 66.06 -121.38
N ILE A 115 32.34 66.01 -120.06
CA ILE A 115 32.02 64.78 -119.33
C ILE A 115 30.50 64.63 -119.12
N VAL A 116 29.79 65.75 -118.91
CA VAL A 116 28.35 65.74 -118.62
C VAL A 116 27.52 65.22 -119.80
N SER A 117 28.02 65.36 -121.04
CA SER A 117 27.32 64.91 -122.26
C SER A 117 27.38 63.40 -122.52
N GLU A 118 28.33 62.64 -121.95
CA GLU A 118 28.47 61.19 -122.25
C GLU A 118 27.74 60.27 -121.26
N GLU A 119 27.51 60.70 -120.01
CA GLU A 119 26.86 59.83 -118.99
C GLU A 119 25.32 59.86 -119.00
N PHE A 120 24.68 60.86 -119.60
CA PHE A 120 23.22 61.01 -119.59
C PHE A 120 22.48 59.83 -120.26
N ASP A 121 22.96 59.38 -121.42
CA ASP A 121 22.37 58.24 -122.15
C ASP A 121 22.44 56.93 -121.34
N PHE A 122 23.50 56.73 -120.56
CA PHE A 122 23.68 55.54 -119.73
C PHE A 122 22.69 55.50 -118.56
N VAL A 123 22.52 56.62 -117.85
CA VAL A 123 21.54 56.74 -116.75
C VAL A 123 20.10 56.59 -117.25
N LYS A 124 19.79 57.12 -118.45
CA LYS A 124 18.48 56.98 -119.09
C LYS A 124 18.17 55.52 -119.46
N TYR A 125 19.18 54.75 -119.86
CA TYR A 125 19.04 53.31 -120.15
C TYR A 125 18.74 52.47 -118.91
N GLU A 126 19.47 52.63 -117.79
CA GLU A 126 19.23 51.83 -116.58
C GLU A 126 17.85 52.10 -115.93
N LEU A 127 17.34 53.33 -116.01
CA LEU A 127 15.99 53.67 -115.54
C LEU A 127 14.89 52.96 -116.35
N GLU A 128 15.07 52.82 -117.66
CA GLU A 128 14.09 52.15 -118.53
C GLU A 128 14.15 50.60 -118.38
N ASP A 129 15.32 50.02 -118.10
CA ASP A 129 15.49 48.60 -117.77
C ASP A 129 14.88 48.23 -116.40
N ALA A 130 15.08 49.09 -115.40
CA ALA A 130 14.44 48.95 -114.09
C ALA A 130 12.90 48.92 -114.22
N LYS A 131 12.33 49.82 -115.01
CA LYS A 131 10.89 49.91 -115.32
C LYS A 131 10.37 48.66 -116.04
N ASN A 132 11.11 48.11 -117.00
CA ASN A 132 10.76 46.84 -117.65
C ASN A 132 10.77 45.67 -116.66
N THR A 133 11.73 45.63 -115.74
CA THR A 133 11.80 44.63 -114.67
C THR A 133 10.64 44.75 -113.69
N THR A 134 10.24 45.97 -113.31
CA THR A 134 9.07 46.21 -112.46
C THR A 134 7.77 45.72 -113.10
N ASN A 135 7.61 45.90 -114.42
CA ASN A 135 6.45 45.38 -115.17
C ASN A 135 6.43 43.84 -115.24
N ALA A 136 7.60 43.18 -115.26
CA ALA A 136 7.67 41.72 -115.28
C ALA A 136 7.17 41.11 -113.95
N LEU A 137 7.52 41.72 -112.82
CA LEU A 137 7.12 41.27 -111.48
C LEU A 137 5.60 41.28 -111.26
N TRP A 138 4.88 42.27 -111.83
CA TRP A 138 3.41 42.30 -111.76
C TRP A 138 2.77 41.04 -112.36
N ASN A 139 3.28 40.52 -113.49
CA ASN A 139 2.70 39.31 -114.12
C ASN A 139 2.90 38.02 -113.31
N GLU A 140 3.88 37.98 -112.40
CA GLU A 140 4.12 36.82 -111.54
C GLU A 140 3.21 36.82 -110.30
N ILE A 141 2.83 38.00 -109.78
CA ILE A 141 1.88 38.15 -108.67
C ILE A 141 0.50 37.62 -109.10
N ASP A 142 0.00 38.06 -110.26
CA ASP A 142 -1.26 37.60 -110.88
C ASP A 142 -1.38 36.06 -110.98
N TYR A 143 -0.26 35.35 -111.15
CA TYR A 143 -0.24 33.89 -111.28
C TYR A 143 -0.36 33.16 -109.92
N ILE A 144 0.16 33.77 -108.85
CA ILE A 144 0.21 33.15 -107.52
C ILE A 144 -1.16 33.20 -106.85
N GLU A 145 -1.88 34.32 -106.95
CA GLU A 145 -3.26 34.45 -106.45
C GLU A 145 -4.19 33.38 -107.06
N MET A 146 -4.02 33.01 -108.33
CA MET A 146 -4.87 32.01 -108.97
C MET A 146 -4.68 30.57 -108.44
N MET A 147 -3.54 30.24 -107.82
CA MET A 147 -3.33 28.93 -107.16
C MET A 147 -3.79 28.91 -105.71
N MET A 148 -3.94 30.08 -105.12
CA MET A 148 -4.27 30.26 -103.73
C MET A 148 -5.71 29.74 -103.51
N TYR A 149 -6.65 30.17 -104.37
CA TYR A 149 -8.12 29.89 -104.49
C TYR A 149 -8.62 28.41 -104.55
N ASP A 150 -7.83 27.37 -104.24
CA ASP A 150 -8.20 25.94 -104.43
C ASP A 150 -8.08 24.94 -103.23
N ASN A 151 -7.78 25.34 -101.97
CA ASN A 151 -7.53 24.38 -100.83
C ASN A 151 -8.21 24.47 -99.39
N SER A 152 -9.13 25.38 -99.00
CA SER A 152 -9.52 25.76 -97.58
C SER A 152 -10.99 25.61 -97.25
N ASP A 153 -11.86 25.45 -98.25
CA ASP A 153 -13.15 24.77 -98.10
C ASP A 153 -12.98 23.45 -97.30
N LYS A 154 -11.79 22.82 -97.39
CA LYS A 154 -11.38 21.65 -96.58
C LYS A 154 -11.09 21.94 -95.10
N ILE A 155 -10.70 23.16 -94.74
CA ILE A 155 -10.37 23.56 -93.36
C ILE A 155 -11.65 23.87 -92.57
N TYR A 156 -12.68 24.40 -93.21
CA TYR A 156 -13.95 24.75 -92.56
C TYR A 156 -14.75 23.54 -92.05
N GLU A 157 -14.62 22.37 -92.68
CA GLU A 157 -15.40 21.17 -92.32
C GLU A 157 -14.92 20.51 -91.01
N ASP A 158 -13.62 20.61 -90.68
CA ASP A 158 -12.99 19.91 -89.54
C ASP A 158 -13.22 20.62 -88.19
N MET A 159 -13.43 21.95 -88.19
CA MET A 159 -13.67 22.73 -86.96
C MET A 159 -15.07 22.49 -86.35
N SER A 160 -16.06 22.09 -87.15
CA SER A 160 -17.43 21.89 -86.65
C SER A 160 -17.52 20.71 -85.68
N ASN A 161 -16.86 19.59 -85.98
CA ASN A 161 -16.99 18.34 -85.22
C ASN A 161 -16.40 18.41 -83.80
N ARG A 162 -15.33 19.20 -83.59
CA ARG A 162 -14.70 19.34 -82.26
C ARG A 162 -15.51 20.15 -81.25
N THR A 163 -16.57 20.84 -81.69
CA THR A 163 -17.42 21.65 -80.80
C THR A 163 -18.47 20.80 -80.09
N GLU A 164 -18.87 19.67 -80.66
CA GLU A 164 -19.94 18.81 -80.13
C GLU A 164 -19.43 17.95 -78.94
N GLU A 165 -18.20 17.41 -79.04
CA GLU A 165 -17.51 16.67 -77.95
C GLU A 165 -17.31 17.50 -76.68
N PHE A 166 -17.23 18.84 -76.78
CA PHE A 166 -16.98 19.72 -75.64
C PHE A 166 -18.20 19.89 -74.71
N TYR A 167 -19.42 19.72 -75.23
CA TYR A 167 -20.64 19.90 -74.44
C TYR A 167 -21.02 18.64 -73.64
N GLU A 168 -20.79 17.43 -74.18
CA GLU A 168 -21.04 16.18 -73.43
C GLU A 168 -20.17 16.06 -72.17
N GLY A 169 -18.94 16.60 -72.20
CA GLY A 169 -18.01 16.58 -71.05
C GLY A 169 -18.37 17.52 -69.89
N ILE A 170 -19.35 18.42 -70.05
CA ILE A 170 -19.77 19.35 -68.98
C ILE A 170 -20.87 18.73 -68.10
N ASP A 171 -21.80 17.97 -68.68
CA ASP A 171 -22.90 17.36 -67.92
C ASP A 171 -22.40 16.26 -66.95
N GLU A 172 -21.39 15.47 -67.33
CA GLU A 172 -20.77 14.46 -66.46
C GLU A 172 -20.10 15.08 -65.21
N ILE A 173 -19.67 16.35 -65.28
CA ILE A 173 -19.06 17.04 -64.13
C ILE A 173 -20.12 17.48 -63.11
N TYR A 174 -21.30 17.92 -63.55
CA TYR A 174 -22.37 18.35 -62.65
C TYR A 174 -22.94 17.19 -61.80
N ASP A 175 -23.22 16.04 -62.42
CA ASP A 175 -23.76 14.86 -61.70
C ASP A 175 -22.79 14.31 -60.63
N ASN A 176 -21.49 14.48 -60.82
CA ASN A 176 -20.48 14.08 -59.84
C ASN A 176 -20.42 15.03 -58.62
N MET A 177 -20.70 16.32 -58.80
CA MET A 177 -20.65 17.32 -57.71
C MET A 177 -21.80 17.17 -56.71
N ASP A 178 -23.03 16.89 -57.16
CA ASP A 178 -24.18 16.72 -56.28
C ASP A 178 -24.08 15.45 -55.41
N ASN A 179 -23.58 14.35 -55.99
CA ASN A 179 -23.29 13.12 -55.24
C ASN A 179 -22.22 13.33 -54.16
N MET A 180 -21.21 14.17 -54.43
CA MET A 180 -20.18 14.51 -53.43
C MET A 180 -20.76 15.33 -52.28
N SER A 181 -21.66 16.28 -52.56
CA SER A 181 -22.36 17.09 -51.55
C SER A 181 -23.19 16.24 -50.58
N TYR A 182 -24.02 15.32 -51.09
CA TYR A 182 -24.87 14.44 -50.27
C TYR A 182 -24.06 13.53 -49.32
N ASN A 183 -22.93 13.00 -49.81
CA ASN A 183 -22.04 12.15 -49.02
C ASN A 183 -21.34 12.92 -47.88
N ILE A 184 -20.99 14.19 -48.09
CA ILE A 184 -20.40 15.06 -47.07
C ILE A 184 -21.40 15.35 -45.95
N TYR A 185 -22.63 15.77 -46.28
CA TYR A 185 -23.68 16.00 -45.28
C TYR A 185 -23.98 14.76 -44.43
N THR A 186 -24.06 13.59 -45.08
CA THR A 186 -24.31 12.31 -44.38
C THR A 186 -23.15 11.93 -43.44
N HIS A 187 -21.90 12.19 -43.83
CA HIS A 187 -20.74 11.99 -42.95
C HIS A 187 -20.73 12.96 -41.76
N MET A 188 -21.08 14.23 -41.96
CA MET A 188 -21.14 15.24 -40.90
C MET A 188 -22.22 14.92 -39.85
N ASP A 189 -23.41 14.48 -40.28
CA ASP A 189 -24.49 14.06 -39.37
C ASP A 189 -24.11 12.80 -38.57
N ASN A 190 -23.49 11.80 -39.22
CA ASN A 190 -22.98 10.61 -38.53
C ASN A 190 -21.85 10.95 -37.55
N MET A 191 -20.94 11.86 -37.91
CA MET A 191 -19.92 12.37 -36.99
C MET A 191 -20.52 13.12 -35.80
N SER A 192 -21.55 13.95 -36.00
CA SER A 192 -22.25 14.64 -34.90
C SER A 192 -22.85 13.64 -33.93
N LYS A 193 -23.59 12.64 -34.43
CA LYS A 193 -24.18 11.57 -33.60
C LYS A 193 -23.14 10.74 -32.86
N MET A 194 -21.97 10.51 -33.48
CA MET A 194 -20.85 9.84 -32.82
C MET A 194 -20.24 10.70 -31.71
N ILE A 195 -20.10 12.01 -31.93
CA ILE A 195 -19.65 12.98 -30.90
C ILE A 195 -20.65 13.05 -29.75
N ASP A 196 -21.95 13.13 -30.02
CA ASP A 196 -23.01 13.13 -29.00
C ASP A 196 -23.01 11.82 -28.19
N GLY A 197 -22.85 10.68 -28.87
CA GLY A 197 -22.69 9.38 -28.23
C GLY A 197 -21.45 9.31 -27.32
N MET A 198 -20.30 9.77 -27.80
CA MET A 198 -19.07 9.88 -27.01
C MET A 198 -19.25 10.81 -25.81
N ASN A 199 -19.94 11.94 -25.96
CA ASN A 199 -20.16 12.90 -24.89
C ASN A 199 -21.10 12.35 -23.80
N ASN A 200 -22.10 11.56 -24.19
CA ASN A 200 -22.94 10.81 -23.25
C ASN A 200 -22.12 9.75 -22.50
N SER A 201 -21.30 8.95 -23.18
CA SER A 201 -20.42 7.98 -22.51
C SER A 201 -19.38 8.64 -21.60
N ILE A 202 -18.82 9.80 -21.97
CA ILE A 202 -17.94 10.60 -21.09
C ILE A 202 -18.70 11.06 -19.84
N THR A 203 -19.97 11.44 -19.98
CA THR A 203 -20.82 11.85 -18.86
C THR A 203 -21.15 10.68 -17.94
N GLU A 204 -21.46 9.50 -18.49
CA GLU A 204 -21.69 8.26 -17.75
C GLU A 204 -20.44 7.81 -16.98
N ILE A 205 -19.28 7.78 -17.64
CA ILE A 205 -17.97 7.55 -17.01
C ILE A 205 -17.69 8.59 -15.92
N SER A 206 -18.10 9.85 -16.09
CA SER A 206 -17.93 10.88 -15.05
C SER A 206 -18.79 10.63 -13.81
N TYR A 207 -19.97 10.01 -13.95
CA TYR A 207 -20.77 9.57 -12.81
C TYR A 207 -20.17 8.33 -12.16
N GLU A 208 -19.77 7.31 -12.94
CA GLU A 208 -19.09 6.12 -12.41
C GLU A 208 -17.80 6.48 -11.65
N ILE A 209 -17.03 7.46 -12.13
CA ILE A 209 -15.85 7.98 -11.43
C ILE A 209 -16.23 8.70 -10.12
N SER A 210 -17.34 9.42 -10.08
CA SER A 210 -17.84 10.08 -8.86
C SER A 210 -18.31 9.06 -7.81
N ASP A 211 -18.98 8.01 -8.24
CA ASP A 211 -19.39 6.90 -7.38
C ASP A 211 -18.16 6.12 -6.88
N LEU A 212 -17.17 5.88 -7.76
CA LEU A 212 -15.89 5.27 -7.38
C LEU A 212 -15.12 6.09 -6.34
N PHE A 213 -15.10 7.43 -6.46
CA PHE A 213 -14.53 8.29 -5.42
C PHE A 213 -15.28 8.18 -4.09
N THR A 214 -16.61 8.10 -4.14
CA THR A 214 -17.46 7.89 -2.94
C THR A 214 -17.18 6.53 -2.30
N ASP A 215 -17.01 5.47 -3.08
CA ASP A 215 -16.63 4.14 -2.60
C ASP A 215 -15.19 4.11 -2.04
N VAL A 216 -14.26 4.86 -2.63
CA VAL A 216 -12.90 5.03 -2.09
C VAL A 216 -12.91 5.77 -0.75
N ASP A 217 -13.75 6.79 -0.58
CA ASP A 217 -13.92 7.48 0.71
C ASP A 217 -14.58 6.56 1.77
N ASN A 218 -15.60 5.78 1.38
CA ASN A 218 -16.20 4.76 2.25
C ASN A 218 -15.18 3.67 2.66
N LEU A 219 -14.32 3.24 1.74
CA LEU A 219 -13.22 2.31 2.03
C LEU A 219 -12.18 2.95 2.96
N TRP A 220 -11.90 4.25 2.82
CA TRP A 220 -11.02 4.96 3.75
C TRP A 220 -11.57 5.03 5.17
N GLU A 221 -12.87 5.25 5.35
CA GLU A 221 -13.51 5.18 6.67
C GLU A 221 -13.44 3.77 7.28
N VAL A 222 -13.63 2.72 6.47
CA VAL A 222 -13.47 1.32 6.92
C VAL A 222 -12.01 1.03 7.28
N VAL A 223 -11.04 1.44 6.46
CA VAL A 223 -9.60 1.27 6.73
C VAL A 223 -9.19 2.06 7.97
N TYR A 224 -9.65 3.29 8.15
CA TYR A 224 -9.38 4.10 9.34
C TYR A 224 -9.95 3.47 10.61
N LYS A 225 -11.17 2.91 10.53
CA LYS A 225 -11.75 2.14 11.64
C LYS A 225 -10.93 0.87 11.94
N MET A 226 -10.55 0.10 10.92
CA MET A 226 -9.72 -1.10 11.09
C MET A 226 -8.35 -0.76 11.69
N GLN A 227 -7.72 0.34 11.26
CA GLN A 227 -6.48 0.85 11.83
C GLN A 227 -6.64 1.15 13.33
N LYS A 228 -7.70 1.87 13.71
CA LYS A 228 -8.02 2.19 15.10
C LYS A 228 -8.34 0.96 15.95
N ASP A 229 -9.08 0.00 15.40
CA ASP A 229 -9.39 -1.26 16.07
C ASP A 229 -8.12 -2.11 16.26
N MET A 230 -7.18 -2.11 15.29
CA MET A 230 -5.85 -2.72 15.42
C MET A 230 -4.98 -2.03 16.47
N ASP A 231 -4.98 -0.69 16.55
CA ASP A 231 -4.23 0.06 17.56
C ASP A 231 -4.76 -0.24 18.98
N ASN A 232 -6.08 -0.33 19.15
CA ASN A 232 -6.71 -0.76 20.41
C ASN A 232 -6.33 -2.21 20.77
N MET A 233 -6.43 -3.14 19.81
CA MET A 233 -6.01 -4.54 20.02
C MET A 233 -4.52 -4.65 20.39
N SER A 234 -3.66 -3.80 19.81
CA SER A 234 -2.24 -3.75 20.17
C SER A 234 -2.01 -3.30 21.62
N TYR A 235 -2.84 -2.37 22.13
CA TYR A 235 -2.81 -1.96 23.53
C TYR A 235 -3.32 -3.08 24.46
N GLU A 236 -4.46 -3.69 24.14
CA GLU A 236 -5.03 -4.82 24.90
C GLU A 236 -4.06 -6.02 24.93
N MET A 237 -3.33 -6.29 23.85
CA MET A 237 -2.30 -7.32 23.81
C MET A 237 -1.09 -7.01 24.69
N GLN A 238 -0.71 -5.74 24.85
CA GLN A 238 0.36 -5.34 25.77
C GLN A 238 -0.08 -5.53 27.22
N GLU A 239 -1.30 -5.10 27.58
CA GLU A 239 -1.86 -5.32 28.92
C GLU A 239 -2.01 -6.83 29.24
N MET A 240 -2.44 -7.64 28.27
CA MET A 240 -2.47 -9.10 28.42
C MET A 240 -1.08 -9.71 28.61
N GLN A 241 -0.05 -9.23 27.89
CA GLN A 241 1.31 -9.72 28.06
C GLN A 241 1.90 -9.34 29.42
N GLU A 242 1.63 -8.13 29.94
CA GLU A 242 2.03 -7.74 31.30
C GLU A 242 1.36 -8.64 32.34
N ARG A 243 0.06 -8.90 32.21
CA ARG A 243 -0.67 -9.84 33.09
C ARG A 243 -0.19 -11.29 32.98
N ILE A 244 0.23 -11.73 31.79
CA ILE A 244 0.88 -13.05 31.61
C ILE A 244 2.23 -13.07 32.33
N ASN A 245 3.03 -12.01 32.23
CA ASN A 245 4.31 -11.92 32.94
C ASN A 245 4.10 -11.90 34.47
N GLU A 246 3.03 -11.27 34.97
CA GLU A 246 2.65 -11.34 36.39
C GLU A 246 2.28 -12.79 36.80
N LEU A 247 1.48 -13.49 36.00
CA LEU A 247 1.10 -14.89 36.23
C LEU A 247 2.29 -15.85 36.14
N GLU A 248 3.22 -15.65 35.22
CA GLU A 248 4.47 -16.43 35.14
C GLU A 248 5.36 -16.19 36.37
N ASN A 249 5.42 -14.94 36.87
CA ASN A 249 6.09 -14.61 38.14
C ASN A 249 5.40 -15.21 39.39
N MET A 250 4.18 -15.74 39.29
CA MET A 250 3.53 -16.56 40.33
C MET A 250 3.93 -18.04 40.27
N THR A 251 4.60 -18.49 39.21
CA THR A 251 5.10 -19.88 39.07
C THR A 251 6.53 -20.07 39.56
N SER A 252 7.34 -19.01 39.57
CA SER A 252 8.60 -19.00 40.30
C SER A 252 8.33 -18.84 41.79
N CYS A 253 8.79 -19.78 42.61
CA CYS A 253 8.71 -19.67 44.06
C CYS A 253 9.38 -18.39 44.57
N ARG A 254 8.64 -17.62 45.39
CA ARG A 254 9.08 -16.37 46.02
C ARG A 254 8.61 -16.38 47.47
N LEU A 255 9.51 -16.18 48.42
CA LEU A 255 9.19 -16.17 49.85
C LEU A 255 8.46 -14.87 50.26
N VAL A 256 7.17 -14.82 49.92
CA VAL A 256 6.21 -13.75 50.20
C VAL A 256 4.81 -14.36 50.40
N PRO A 257 3.86 -13.67 51.04
CA PRO A 257 2.51 -14.20 51.27
C PRO A 257 1.80 -14.64 49.98
N TYR A 258 0.99 -15.70 50.08
CA TYR A 258 0.16 -16.29 49.01
C TYR A 258 0.90 -16.74 47.74
N SER A 259 2.23 -16.90 47.78
CA SER A 259 3.00 -17.41 46.64
C SER A 259 2.92 -18.94 46.51
N ASN A 260 3.35 -19.46 45.37
CA ASN A 260 3.47 -20.90 45.16
C ASN A 260 4.93 -21.35 45.22
N CYS A 261 5.24 -22.16 46.23
CA CYS A 261 6.53 -22.79 46.50
C CYS A 261 6.40 -24.32 46.71
N ALA A 262 5.36 -24.94 46.13
CA ALA A 262 5.16 -26.38 46.19
C ALA A 262 6.37 -27.16 45.64
N GLY A 263 6.85 -28.14 46.40
CA GLY A 263 7.99 -28.98 46.04
C GLY A 263 9.35 -28.25 45.99
N ALA A 264 9.44 -27.01 46.47
CA ALA A 264 10.70 -26.28 46.54
C ALA A 264 11.61 -26.84 47.65
N ASP A 265 12.93 -26.67 47.47
CA ASP A 265 13.95 -27.06 48.44
C ASP A 265 14.37 -25.85 49.28
N PHE A 266 14.09 -25.91 50.58
CA PHE A 266 14.46 -24.96 51.62
C PHE A 266 15.24 -25.65 52.74
N ASN A 267 15.85 -26.80 52.47
CA ASN A 267 16.63 -27.54 53.45
C ASN A 267 17.68 -26.61 54.09
N ASN A 268 17.71 -26.56 55.43
CA ASN A 268 18.68 -25.73 56.17
C ASN A 268 18.63 -24.22 55.80
N THR A 269 17.46 -23.72 55.39
CA THR A 269 17.25 -22.30 55.06
C THR A 269 16.75 -21.53 56.29
N ASN A 270 17.22 -20.29 56.46
CA ASN A 270 16.65 -19.39 57.46
C ASN A 270 15.47 -18.60 56.87
N LEU A 271 14.29 -18.81 57.45
CA LEU A 271 13.00 -18.19 57.17
C LEU A 271 12.41 -17.50 58.44
N SER A 272 13.22 -17.30 59.48
CA SER A 272 12.84 -16.71 60.76
C SER A 272 12.11 -15.38 60.61
N GLY A 273 10.97 -15.20 61.26
CA GLY A 273 10.18 -13.96 61.29
C GLY A 273 9.60 -13.53 59.93
N MET A 274 9.69 -14.37 58.89
CA MET A 274 9.16 -14.04 57.57
C MET A 274 7.63 -14.06 57.55
N ASP A 275 7.03 -13.12 56.80
CA ASP A 275 5.62 -13.19 56.48
C ASP A 275 5.40 -14.09 55.27
N LEU A 276 4.89 -15.29 55.54
CA LEU A 276 4.64 -16.36 54.59
C LEU A 276 3.15 -16.76 54.65
N THR A 277 2.28 -15.82 55.09
CA THR A 277 0.84 -16.02 55.21
C THR A 277 0.23 -16.57 53.92
N GLY A 278 -0.46 -17.71 53.98
CA GLY A 278 -1.11 -18.33 52.82
C GLY A 278 -0.17 -18.90 51.76
N ILE A 279 1.14 -19.02 52.02
CA ILE A 279 2.09 -19.61 51.07
C ILE A 279 1.75 -21.08 50.81
N ASN A 280 1.94 -21.54 49.58
CA ASN A 280 1.90 -22.97 49.26
C ASN A 280 3.31 -23.56 49.37
N PHE A 281 3.53 -24.41 50.37
CA PHE A 281 4.69 -25.26 50.60
C PHE A 281 4.33 -26.77 50.48
N GLN A 282 3.30 -27.14 49.72
CA GLN A 282 2.92 -28.54 49.49
C GLN A 282 4.12 -29.37 49.03
N ASN A 283 4.43 -30.46 49.72
CA ASN A 283 5.59 -31.33 49.44
C ASN A 283 6.96 -30.62 49.46
N ALA A 284 7.08 -29.40 49.99
CA ALA A 284 8.37 -28.69 50.07
C ALA A 284 9.32 -29.35 51.08
N ASP A 285 10.63 -29.22 50.86
CA ASP A 285 11.66 -29.68 51.78
C ASP A 285 12.07 -28.54 52.71
N LEU A 286 11.52 -28.52 53.92
CA LEU A 286 11.78 -27.55 54.98
C LEU A 286 12.61 -28.19 56.11
N ARG A 287 13.27 -29.32 55.87
CA ARG A 287 14.02 -30.03 56.90
C ARG A 287 15.21 -29.18 57.38
N TYR A 288 15.40 -29.10 58.69
CA TYR A 288 16.39 -28.20 59.31
C TYR A 288 16.20 -26.71 58.98
N ALA A 289 15.07 -26.28 58.41
CA ALA A 289 14.80 -24.86 58.22
C ALA A 289 14.55 -24.19 59.59
N ASN A 290 15.00 -22.94 59.76
CA ASN A 290 14.52 -22.09 60.84
C ASN A 290 13.30 -21.31 60.32
N LEU A 291 12.17 -21.49 61.00
CA LEU A 291 10.87 -20.84 60.84
C LEU A 291 10.43 -20.22 62.19
N GLU A 292 11.38 -19.96 63.10
CA GLU A 292 11.20 -19.23 64.37
C GLU A 292 10.46 -17.90 64.10
N ASP A 293 9.44 -17.53 64.88
CA ASP A 293 8.61 -16.32 64.65
C ASP A 293 7.89 -16.24 63.26
N ALA A 294 7.96 -17.27 62.41
CA ALA A 294 7.43 -17.18 61.04
C ALA A 294 5.90 -17.15 61.00
N LYS A 295 5.32 -16.31 60.12
CA LYS A 295 3.87 -16.22 59.94
C LYS A 295 3.44 -17.13 58.81
N LEU A 296 2.81 -18.24 59.17
CA LEU A 296 2.36 -19.32 58.28
C LEU A 296 0.84 -19.49 58.32
N ARG A 297 0.09 -18.47 58.80
CA ARG A 297 -1.37 -18.50 58.86
C ARG A 297 -1.95 -18.86 57.50
N TYR A 298 -2.88 -19.81 57.44
CA TYR A 298 -3.48 -20.30 56.19
C TYR A 298 -2.49 -20.89 55.16
N ALA A 299 -1.22 -21.14 55.52
CA ALA A 299 -0.26 -21.76 54.61
C ALA A 299 -0.65 -23.21 54.31
N ASP A 300 -0.34 -23.67 53.11
CA ASP A 300 -0.55 -25.05 52.69
C ASP A 300 0.78 -25.80 52.75
N LEU A 301 0.97 -26.58 53.81
CA LEU A 301 2.14 -27.42 54.06
C LEU A 301 1.77 -28.92 53.90
N THR A 302 0.73 -29.23 53.13
CA THR A 302 0.28 -30.63 52.91
C THR A 302 1.47 -31.48 52.42
N TYR A 303 1.76 -32.58 53.13
CA TYR A 303 2.91 -33.46 52.89
C TYR A 303 4.31 -32.79 52.90
N ALA A 304 4.46 -31.60 53.48
CA ALA A 304 5.77 -30.95 53.60
C ALA A 304 6.71 -31.72 54.55
N TYR A 305 8.01 -31.66 54.25
CA TYR A 305 9.06 -32.30 55.05
C TYR A 305 9.64 -31.28 56.04
N LEU A 306 9.23 -31.35 57.30
CA LEU A 306 9.59 -30.40 58.37
C LEU A 306 10.46 -31.06 59.45
N GLN A 307 11.06 -32.22 59.17
CA GLN A 307 11.87 -32.92 60.17
C GLN A 307 13.06 -32.08 60.62
N TYR A 308 13.26 -31.95 61.93
CA TYR A 308 14.26 -31.07 62.54
C TYR A 308 14.13 -29.57 62.19
N ALA A 309 12.99 -29.13 61.65
CA ALA A 309 12.72 -27.71 61.50
C ALA A 309 12.48 -27.07 62.87
N ASP A 310 12.88 -25.82 63.02
CA ASP A 310 12.61 -24.97 64.17
C ASP A 310 11.42 -24.08 63.82
N LEU A 311 10.27 -24.27 64.47
CA LEU A 311 9.04 -23.50 64.32
C LEU A 311 8.64 -22.86 65.67
N THR A 312 9.61 -22.60 66.55
CA THR A 312 9.38 -21.94 67.85
C THR A 312 8.67 -20.61 67.64
N ASP A 313 7.63 -20.31 68.44
CA ASP A 313 6.80 -19.10 68.33
C ASP A 313 6.10 -18.88 66.95
N ALA A 314 6.12 -19.85 66.03
CA ALA A 314 5.55 -19.68 64.69
C ALA A 314 4.01 -19.63 64.68
N ASP A 315 3.43 -18.77 63.85
CA ASP A 315 1.97 -18.64 63.71
C ASP A 315 1.45 -19.46 62.51
N LEU A 316 1.12 -20.72 62.78
CA LEU A 316 0.56 -21.73 61.87
C LEU A 316 -0.99 -21.77 61.92
N ALA A 317 -1.66 -20.78 62.51
CA ALA A 317 -3.10 -20.84 62.71
C ALA A 317 -3.87 -21.00 61.39
N TYR A 318 -4.79 -21.96 61.34
CA TYR A 318 -5.54 -22.39 60.15
C TYR A 318 -4.68 -22.87 58.97
N ALA A 319 -3.42 -23.27 59.19
CA ALA A 319 -2.61 -23.91 58.16
C ALA A 319 -3.12 -25.32 57.82
N ASP A 320 -2.91 -25.75 56.58
CA ASP A 320 -3.14 -27.12 56.14
C ASP A 320 -1.83 -27.91 56.29
N LEU A 321 -1.77 -28.77 57.30
CA LEU A 321 -0.60 -29.55 57.70
C LEU A 321 -0.83 -31.06 57.45
N ARG A 322 -1.85 -31.43 56.67
CA ARG A 322 -2.27 -32.81 56.48
C ARG A 322 -1.13 -33.68 55.95
N GLY A 323 -0.85 -34.76 56.66
CA GLY A 323 0.24 -35.68 56.32
C GLY A 323 1.65 -35.07 56.31
N ALA A 324 1.85 -33.87 56.86
CA ALA A 324 3.17 -33.26 56.98
C ALA A 324 4.06 -34.02 57.97
N PHE A 325 5.38 -33.92 57.79
CA PHE A 325 6.36 -34.71 58.54
C PHE A 325 7.17 -33.84 59.51
N PHE A 326 6.73 -33.75 60.76
CA PHE A 326 7.33 -32.95 61.84
C PHE A 326 8.29 -33.72 62.75
N SER A 327 8.77 -34.92 62.35
CA SER A 327 9.57 -35.74 63.27
C SER A 327 10.83 -35.00 63.74
N TYR A 328 11.00 -34.87 65.06
CA TYR A 328 12.06 -34.07 65.70
C TYR A 328 12.04 -32.55 65.40
N ALA A 329 10.94 -32.01 64.90
CA ALA A 329 10.76 -30.56 64.78
C ALA A 329 10.52 -29.93 66.16
N ASP A 330 10.93 -28.67 66.31
CA ASP A 330 10.54 -27.84 67.44
C ASP A 330 9.33 -26.97 67.04
N LEU A 331 8.28 -26.98 67.86
CA LEU A 331 7.07 -26.18 67.75
C LEU A 331 6.72 -25.58 69.13
N THR A 332 7.72 -25.36 69.99
CA THR A 332 7.53 -24.74 71.31
C THR A 332 6.80 -23.40 71.15
N ASP A 333 5.76 -23.19 71.95
CA ASP A 333 4.90 -22.00 71.97
C ASP A 333 4.25 -21.62 70.60
N ALA A 334 4.28 -22.53 69.61
CA ALA A 334 3.73 -22.27 68.28
C ALA A 334 2.18 -22.19 68.29
N SER A 335 1.63 -21.29 67.48
CA SER A 335 0.19 -21.09 67.30
C SER A 335 -0.33 -21.99 66.17
N LEU A 336 -0.92 -23.14 66.53
CA LEU A 336 -1.55 -24.12 65.63
C LEU A 336 -3.09 -24.03 65.65
N TYR A 337 -3.64 -22.92 66.16
CA TYR A 337 -5.07 -22.69 66.35
C TYR A 337 -5.85 -23.01 65.07
N GLY A 338 -6.78 -23.98 65.14
CA GLY A 338 -7.64 -24.38 64.02
C GLY A 338 -6.90 -24.92 62.78
N ALA A 339 -5.65 -25.36 62.91
CA ALA A 339 -4.91 -26.00 61.82
C ALA A 339 -5.39 -27.45 61.57
N ASP A 340 -5.21 -27.94 60.33
CA ASP A 340 -5.54 -29.31 59.95
C ASP A 340 -4.29 -30.18 59.91
N LEU A 341 -4.07 -30.96 60.97
CA LEU A 341 -2.99 -31.93 61.14
C LEU A 341 -3.46 -33.38 60.86
N THR A 342 -4.56 -33.60 60.14
CA THR A 342 -5.07 -34.96 59.88
C THR A 342 -3.98 -35.85 59.26
N ASN A 343 -3.69 -36.99 59.89
CA ASN A 343 -2.60 -37.93 59.54
C ASN A 343 -1.16 -37.36 59.57
N ALA A 344 -0.90 -36.23 60.25
CA ALA A 344 0.46 -35.68 60.37
C ALA A 344 1.38 -36.58 61.23
N TYR A 345 2.70 -36.49 60.99
CA TYR A 345 3.71 -37.32 61.64
C TYR A 345 4.58 -36.48 62.60
N LEU A 346 4.16 -36.35 63.86
CA LEU A 346 4.83 -35.55 64.90
C LEU A 346 5.66 -36.40 65.89
N TRP A 347 6.03 -37.64 65.54
CA TRP A 347 6.89 -38.49 66.37
C TRP A 347 8.17 -37.76 66.82
N SER A 348 8.37 -37.67 68.13
CA SER A 348 9.46 -36.95 68.82
C SER A 348 9.57 -35.46 68.47
N ALA A 349 8.49 -34.83 68.01
CA ALA A 349 8.40 -33.37 67.96
C ALA A 349 8.25 -32.79 69.38
N ASN A 350 8.66 -31.53 69.53
CA ASN A 350 8.47 -30.73 70.72
C ASN A 350 7.31 -29.74 70.46
N LEU A 351 6.20 -29.85 71.19
CA LEU A 351 5.02 -28.98 71.11
C LEU A 351 4.68 -28.35 72.47
N ARG A 352 5.68 -28.17 73.34
CA ARG A 352 5.51 -27.57 74.67
C ARG A 352 4.86 -26.20 74.56
N GLY A 353 3.82 -25.94 75.35
CA GLY A 353 3.08 -24.66 75.35
C GLY A 353 2.31 -24.33 74.06
N ALA A 354 2.35 -25.17 73.02
CA ALA A 354 1.74 -24.86 71.73
C ALA A 354 0.20 -24.74 71.81
N ASP A 355 -0.38 -23.79 71.07
CA ASP A 355 -1.84 -23.61 70.99
C ASP A 355 -2.42 -24.43 69.83
N LEU A 356 -2.89 -25.63 70.14
CA LEU A 356 -3.61 -26.56 69.27
C LEU A 356 -5.13 -26.42 69.40
N SER A 357 -5.65 -25.32 69.96
CA SER A 357 -7.09 -25.13 70.15
C SER A 357 -7.85 -25.23 68.82
N TYR A 358 -8.93 -26.01 68.80
CA TYR A 358 -9.73 -26.33 67.59
C TYR A 358 -8.96 -27.01 66.44
N ALA A 359 -7.74 -27.50 66.66
CA ALA A 359 -6.99 -28.22 65.62
C ALA A 359 -7.59 -29.60 65.32
N ASP A 360 -7.46 -30.04 64.06
CA ASP A 360 -7.85 -31.37 63.61
C ASP A 360 -6.60 -32.28 63.61
N LEU A 361 -6.50 -33.17 64.59
CA LEU A 361 -5.37 -34.07 64.84
C LEU A 361 -5.76 -35.54 64.56
N ARG A 362 -6.85 -35.78 63.83
CA ARG A 362 -7.38 -37.14 63.61
C ARG A 362 -6.35 -38.04 62.95
N ASN A 363 -6.12 -39.21 63.55
CA ASN A 363 -5.11 -40.18 63.12
C ASN A 363 -3.66 -39.63 63.09
N ALA A 364 -3.37 -38.47 63.70
CA ALA A 364 -2.01 -37.94 63.80
C ALA A 364 -1.15 -38.82 64.73
N ASN A 365 0.15 -38.87 64.46
CA ASN A 365 1.12 -39.56 65.30
C ASN A 365 1.82 -38.55 66.22
N LEU A 366 1.43 -38.57 67.49
CA LEU A 366 1.76 -37.61 68.55
C LEU A 366 2.50 -38.28 69.72
N TYR A 367 3.44 -39.20 69.44
CA TYR A 367 4.44 -39.55 70.46
C TYR A 367 5.45 -38.40 70.56
N SER A 368 5.04 -37.33 71.22
CA SER A 368 5.70 -36.02 71.29
C SER A 368 5.68 -35.47 72.71
N ASP A 369 6.48 -34.43 72.95
CA ASP A 369 6.33 -33.58 74.14
C ASP A 369 5.22 -32.54 73.86
N LEU A 370 4.20 -32.51 74.71
CA LEU A 370 3.04 -31.61 74.72
C LEU A 370 2.84 -31.04 76.13
N GLU A 371 3.89 -30.95 76.97
CA GLU A 371 3.80 -30.34 78.30
C GLU A 371 3.31 -28.89 78.19
N ASP A 372 2.37 -28.50 79.05
CA ASP A 372 1.68 -27.20 79.06
C ASP A 372 0.89 -26.84 77.76
N ALA A 373 0.77 -27.75 76.78
CA ALA A 373 0.09 -27.46 75.51
C ALA A 373 -1.43 -27.25 75.64
N VAL A 374 -2.02 -26.46 74.75
CA VAL A 374 -3.44 -26.10 74.78
C VAL A 374 -4.19 -26.78 73.63
N LEU A 375 -4.92 -27.86 73.92
CA LEU A 375 -5.67 -28.69 72.95
C LEU A 375 -7.19 -28.52 73.07
N ARG A 376 -7.66 -27.34 73.47
CA ARG A 376 -9.08 -27.10 73.76
C ARG A 376 -9.94 -27.25 72.51
N TYR A 377 -11.01 -28.03 72.59
CA TYR A 377 -11.86 -28.35 71.43
C TYR A 377 -11.14 -29.00 70.23
N ALA A 378 -9.94 -29.56 70.42
CA ALA A 378 -9.21 -30.26 69.36
C ALA A 378 -9.86 -31.63 69.06
N ASP A 379 -9.79 -32.06 67.80
CA ASP A 379 -10.26 -33.40 67.38
C ASP A 379 -9.06 -34.35 67.25
N LEU A 380 -8.85 -35.16 68.28
CA LEU A 380 -7.81 -36.19 68.40
C LEU A 380 -8.38 -37.60 68.12
N THR A 381 -9.51 -37.71 67.40
CA THR A 381 -10.16 -39.02 67.13
C THR A 381 -9.18 -39.99 66.45
N ASN A 382 -9.00 -41.17 67.05
CA ASN A 382 -8.00 -42.19 66.68
C ASN A 382 -6.53 -41.69 66.58
N ALA A 383 -6.15 -40.61 67.26
CA ALA A 383 -4.75 -40.16 67.32
C ALA A 383 -3.86 -41.14 68.10
N TYR A 384 -2.57 -41.18 67.76
CA TYR A 384 -1.58 -42.04 68.40
C TYR A 384 -0.70 -41.22 69.35
N LEU A 385 -1.09 -41.15 70.63
CA LEU A 385 -0.47 -40.40 71.73
C LEU A 385 0.34 -41.31 72.67
N ARG A 386 0.66 -42.53 72.25
CA ARG A 386 1.35 -43.52 73.09
C ARG A 386 2.71 -43.00 73.55
N TYR A 387 2.95 -43.01 74.87
CA TYR A 387 4.13 -42.41 75.51
C TYR A 387 4.29 -40.89 75.33
N ALA A 388 3.25 -40.16 74.90
CA ALA A 388 3.30 -38.70 74.87
C ALA A 388 3.45 -38.11 76.28
N ASP A 389 4.11 -36.96 76.38
CA ASP A 389 4.06 -36.12 77.58
C ASP A 389 2.97 -35.07 77.39
N LEU A 390 1.92 -35.13 78.18
CA LEU A 390 0.77 -34.21 78.23
C LEU A 390 0.66 -33.59 79.64
N THR A 391 1.76 -33.54 80.39
CA THR A 391 1.80 -32.96 81.74
C THR A 391 1.27 -31.52 81.70
N ASN A 392 0.33 -31.18 82.59
CA ASN A 392 -0.40 -29.90 82.64
C ASN A 392 -1.21 -29.52 81.38
N ALA A 393 -1.31 -30.36 80.34
CA ALA A 393 -1.94 -29.99 79.08
C ALA A 393 -3.45 -29.70 79.24
N ASN A 394 -3.96 -28.73 78.47
CA ASN A 394 -5.36 -28.30 78.53
C ASN A 394 -6.17 -28.92 77.40
N LEU A 395 -6.82 -30.06 77.68
CA LEU A 395 -7.62 -30.87 76.77
C LEU A 395 -9.14 -30.65 76.98
N GLN A 396 -9.54 -29.51 77.56
CA GLN A 396 -10.96 -29.23 77.83
C GLN A 396 -11.79 -29.30 76.53
N TYR A 397 -12.88 -30.07 76.57
CA TYR A 397 -13.77 -30.33 75.43
C TYR A 397 -13.10 -30.96 74.19
N ALA A 398 -11.91 -31.56 74.32
CA ALA A 398 -11.28 -32.29 73.22
C ALA A 398 -12.02 -33.62 72.90
N ASP A 399 -12.02 -34.04 71.64
CA ASP A 399 -12.50 -35.36 71.22
C ASP A 399 -11.30 -36.32 71.09
N LEU A 400 -11.19 -37.25 72.02
CA LEU A 400 -10.18 -38.30 72.10
C LEU A 400 -10.80 -39.69 71.78
N THR A 401 -11.96 -39.73 71.12
CA THR A 401 -12.67 -40.98 70.79
C THR A 401 -11.72 -41.97 70.09
N GLY A 402 -11.54 -43.16 70.70
CA GLY A 402 -10.68 -44.22 70.17
C GLY A 402 -9.18 -43.93 70.10
N ALA A 403 -8.68 -42.84 70.70
CA ALA A 403 -7.26 -42.51 70.70
C ALA A 403 -6.39 -43.55 71.45
N ASP A 404 -5.16 -43.78 70.98
CA ASP A 404 -4.14 -44.60 71.65
C ASP A 404 -3.29 -43.71 72.56
N ILE A 405 -3.65 -43.63 73.83
CA ILE A 405 -3.02 -42.81 74.88
C ILE A 405 -2.28 -43.73 75.89
N ASN A 406 -1.92 -44.96 75.49
CA ASN A 406 -1.32 -45.93 76.40
C ASN A 406 0.06 -45.45 76.88
N TYR A 407 0.34 -45.58 78.18
CA TYR A 407 1.60 -45.17 78.80
C TYR A 407 2.00 -43.70 78.58
N ALA A 408 1.06 -42.82 78.24
CA ALA A 408 1.29 -41.39 78.22
C ALA A 408 1.30 -40.81 79.64
N ASP A 409 1.97 -39.68 79.80
CA ASP A 409 1.97 -38.88 81.02
C ASP A 409 0.93 -37.77 80.88
N LEU A 410 -0.14 -37.79 81.68
CA LEU A 410 -1.21 -36.79 81.72
C LEU A 410 -1.32 -36.14 83.11
N ARG A 411 -0.23 -36.14 83.89
CA ARG A 411 -0.25 -35.61 85.25
C ARG A 411 -0.69 -34.16 85.26
N SER A 412 -1.63 -33.82 86.14
CA SER A 412 -2.27 -32.51 86.24
C SER A 412 -2.93 -31.96 84.95
N ALA A 413 -3.17 -32.79 83.92
CA ALA A 413 -3.85 -32.37 82.70
C ALA A 413 -5.34 -32.04 82.93
N ASP A 414 -5.88 -31.05 82.21
CA ASP A 414 -7.30 -30.67 82.29
C ASP A 414 -8.10 -31.25 81.13
N LEU A 415 -8.72 -32.40 81.38
CA LEU A 415 -9.60 -33.16 80.49
C LEU A 415 -11.09 -32.87 80.77
N ALA A 416 -11.44 -31.75 81.41
CA ALA A 416 -12.83 -31.47 81.76
C ALA A 416 -13.72 -31.42 80.51
N TYR A 417 -14.85 -32.14 80.53
CA TYR A 417 -15.76 -32.32 79.40
C TYR A 417 -15.15 -32.96 78.14
N ALA A 418 -13.98 -33.62 78.23
CA ALA A 418 -13.39 -34.33 77.10
C ALA A 418 -14.18 -35.63 76.78
N ASP A 419 -14.16 -36.02 75.50
CA ASP A 419 -14.75 -37.26 75.01
C ASP A 419 -13.65 -38.32 74.85
N LEU A 420 -13.60 -39.29 75.75
CA LEU A 420 -12.60 -40.36 75.82
C LEU A 420 -13.20 -41.73 75.46
N ARG A 421 -14.34 -41.75 74.74
CA ARG A 421 -15.07 -42.99 74.47
C ARG A 421 -14.22 -44.01 73.72
N GLY A 422 -14.08 -45.19 74.29
CA GLY A 422 -13.27 -46.28 73.73
C GLY A 422 -11.77 -45.99 73.61
N ALA A 423 -11.27 -44.89 74.21
CA ALA A 423 -9.84 -44.57 74.22
C ALA A 423 -9.02 -45.61 74.99
N TYR A 424 -7.76 -45.77 74.62
CA TYR A 424 -6.82 -46.69 75.25
C TYR A 424 -5.88 -45.92 76.17
N LEU A 425 -6.01 -46.10 77.49
CA LEU A 425 -5.22 -45.44 78.54
C LEU A 425 -4.49 -46.47 79.42
N THR A 426 -4.10 -47.62 78.87
CA THR A 426 -3.45 -48.68 79.64
C THR A 426 -2.07 -48.22 80.10
N GLY A 427 -1.83 -48.26 81.42
CA GLY A 427 -0.60 -47.79 82.03
C GLY A 427 -0.33 -46.29 81.89
N ALA A 428 -1.34 -45.49 81.54
CA ALA A 428 -1.22 -44.02 81.50
C ALA A 428 -1.17 -43.44 82.93
N ASP A 429 -0.43 -42.35 83.11
CA ASP A 429 -0.34 -41.63 84.38
C ASP A 429 -1.28 -40.43 84.36
N LEU A 430 -2.29 -40.40 85.24
CA LEU A 430 -3.26 -39.33 85.37
C LEU A 430 -3.27 -38.78 86.82
N GLU A 431 -2.12 -38.81 87.54
CA GLU A 431 -2.02 -38.20 88.87
C GLU A 431 -2.48 -36.73 88.84
N ASP A 432 -3.36 -36.34 89.77
CA ASP A 432 -3.95 -34.99 89.88
C ASP A 432 -4.72 -34.50 88.63
N ALA A 433 -4.98 -35.36 87.62
CA ALA A 433 -5.68 -34.96 86.40
C ALA A 433 -7.16 -34.62 86.63
N VAL A 434 -7.69 -33.69 85.82
CA VAL A 434 -9.07 -33.18 85.93
C VAL A 434 -9.94 -33.78 84.82
N LEU A 435 -10.70 -34.83 85.13
CA LEU A 435 -11.62 -35.52 84.22
C LEU A 435 -13.10 -35.25 84.52
N ARG A 436 -13.41 -34.13 85.19
CA ARG A 436 -14.81 -33.78 85.56
C ARG A 436 -15.70 -33.71 84.31
N TYR A 437 -16.88 -34.30 84.37
CA TYR A 437 -17.83 -34.38 83.25
C TYR A 437 -17.28 -35.05 81.96
N ALA A 438 -16.16 -35.77 82.02
CA ALA A 438 -15.62 -36.46 80.84
C ALA A 438 -16.41 -37.75 80.53
N ASP A 439 -16.49 -38.11 79.25
CA ASP A 439 -17.12 -39.37 78.81
C ASP A 439 -16.04 -40.43 78.55
N LEU A 440 -15.85 -41.33 79.51
CA LEU A 440 -14.92 -42.46 79.46
C LEU A 440 -15.64 -43.77 79.06
N THR A 441 -16.79 -43.70 78.38
CA THR A 441 -17.61 -44.88 78.07
C THR A 441 -16.84 -45.88 77.19
N ASN A 442 -16.69 -47.11 77.66
CA ASN A 442 -15.86 -48.19 77.11
C ASN A 442 -14.32 -47.92 77.09
N ALA A 443 -13.79 -46.94 77.82
CA ALA A 443 -12.34 -46.68 77.86
C ALA A 443 -11.54 -47.79 78.55
N TYR A 444 -10.27 -47.95 78.16
CA TYR A 444 -9.36 -48.99 78.65
C TYR A 444 -8.26 -48.42 79.55
N LEU A 445 -8.55 -48.22 80.83
CA LEU A 445 -7.67 -47.68 81.88
C LEU A 445 -6.99 -48.79 82.71
N PHE A 446 -6.64 -49.92 82.09
CA PHE A 446 -6.00 -51.03 82.80
C PHE A 446 -4.61 -50.61 83.30
N ASP A 447 -4.28 -50.85 84.57
CA ASP A 447 -2.99 -50.49 85.19
C ASP A 447 -2.68 -48.97 85.14
N ALA A 448 -3.68 -48.12 84.90
CA ALA A 448 -3.52 -46.66 84.86
C ALA A 448 -3.39 -46.08 86.28
N ASP A 449 -2.58 -45.03 86.43
CA ASP A 449 -2.57 -44.23 87.65
C ASP A 449 -3.63 -43.12 87.54
N LEU A 450 -4.46 -42.99 88.57
CA LEU A 450 -5.54 -42.01 88.74
C LEU A 450 -5.48 -41.42 90.16
N GLU A 451 -4.31 -41.47 90.82
CA GLU A 451 -4.14 -40.94 92.17
C GLU A 451 -4.54 -39.44 92.23
N LYS A 452 -5.41 -39.08 93.18
CA LYS A 452 -6.02 -37.73 93.33
C LYS A 452 -6.84 -37.22 92.13
N ALA A 453 -7.01 -38.01 91.07
CA ALA A 453 -7.73 -37.57 89.87
C ALA A 453 -9.18 -37.18 90.16
N ASN A 454 -9.66 -36.14 89.47
CA ASN A 454 -11.00 -35.59 89.65
C ASN A 454 -11.95 -36.09 88.55
N LEU A 455 -12.74 -37.12 88.87
CA LEU A 455 -13.73 -37.79 88.01
C LEU A 455 -15.18 -37.36 88.35
N TYR A 456 -15.36 -36.16 88.94
CA TYR A 456 -16.68 -35.65 89.32
C TYR A 456 -17.67 -35.62 88.15
N GLU A 457 -18.83 -36.26 88.28
CA GLU A 457 -19.85 -36.42 87.23
C GLU A 457 -19.32 -37.01 85.89
N ALA A 458 -18.21 -37.77 85.90
CA ALA A 458 -17.73 -38.49 84.70
C ALA A 458 -18.56 -39.75 84.40
N ASP A 459 -18.70 -40.12 83.11
CA ASP A 459 -19.33 -41.38 82.70
C ASP A 459 -18.25 -42.44 82.42
N LEU A 460 -18.14 -43.45 83.28
CA LEU A 460 -17.24 -44.59 83.15
C LEU A 460 -18.01 -45.87 82.73
N THR A 461 -19.16 -45.74 82.05
CA THR A 461 -19.97 -46.89 81.63
C THR A 461 -19.14 -47.88 80.79
N ASN A 462 -19.13 -49.16 81.17
CA ASN A 462 -18.28 -50.23 80.61
C ASN A 462 -16.75 -50.01 80.67
N ALA A 463 -16.23 -48.98 81.33
CA ALA A 463 -14.79 -48.73 81.40
C ALA A 463 -14.04 -49.87 82.13
N ASN A 464 -12.81 -50.15 81.70
CA ASN A 464 -11.94 -51.15 82.31
C ASN A 464 -10.84 -50.46 83.12
N LEU A 465 -10.97 -50.45 84.45
CA LEU A 465 -10.03 -49.91 85.43
C LEU A 465 -9.32 -51.04 86.21
N GLY A 466 -9.19 -52.23 85.62
CA GLY A 466 -8.51 -53.35 86.28
C GLY A 466 -7.06 -52.99 86.64
N TYR A 467 -6.65 -53.25 87.87
CA TYR A 467 -5.34 -52.88 88.45
C TYR A 467 -5.05 -51.37 88.56
N ALA A 468 -5.97 -50.47 88.17
CA ALA A 468 -5.73 -49.03 88.26
C ALA A 468 -5.54 -48.53 89.71
N ASN A 469 -4.77 -47.46 89.89
CA ASN A 469 -4.59 -46.78 91.18
C ASN A 469 -5.55 -45.59 91.27
N LEU A 470 -6.63 -45.70 92.05
CA LEU A 470 -7.56 -44.60 92.33
C LEU A 470 -7.39 -44.03 93.75
N THR A 471 -6.18 -44.09 94.32
CA THR A 471 -5.94 -43.56 95.68
C THR A 471 -6.30 -42.08 95.76
N ASP A 472 -7.05 -41.65 96.79
CA ASP A 472 -7.55 -40.27 96.95
C ASP A 472 -8.37 -39.69 95.77
N ALA A 473 -8.83 -40.52 94.81
CA ALA A 473 -9.56 -40.04 93.64
C ALA A 473 -10.99 -39.57 93.95
N TYR A 474 -11.47 -38.54 93.26
CA TYR A 474 -12.79 -37.94 93.47
C TYR A 474 -13.79 -38.42 92.41
N LEU A 475 -14.59 -39.46 92.70
CA LEU A 475 -15.58 -40.03 91.77
C LEU A 475 -17.02 -39.58 92.07
N GLN A 476 -17.23 -38.49 92.82
CA GLN A 476 -18.57 -38.09 93.24
C GLN A 476 -19.52 -37.95 92.03
N TYR A 477 -20.73 -38.52 92.15
CA TYR A 477 -21.75 -38.56 91.10
C TYR A 477 -21.36 -39.25 89.77
N ALA A 478 -20.21 -39.91 89.67
CA ALA A 478 -19.81 -40.62 88.46
C ALA A 478 -20.73 -41.81 88.14
N ASP A 479 -20.89 -42.11 86.84
CA ASP A 479 -21.65 -43.27 86.37
C ASP A 479 -20.69 -44.46 86.14
N LEU A 480 -20.91 -45.55 86.87
CA LEU A 480 -20.04 -46.73 86.93
C LEU A 480 -20.72 -47.98 86.37
N LYS A 481 -21.82 -47.84 85.62
CA LYS A 481 -22.54 -48.95 84.95
C LYS A 481 -21.58 -49.91 84.27
N PHE A 482 -21.61 -51.19 84.62
CA PHE A 482 -20.80 -52.27 84.03
C PHE A 482 -19.27 -52.10 84.11
N ALA A 483 -18.76 -51.03 84.73
CA ALA A 483 -17.33 -50.75 84.87
C ALA A 483 -16.60 -51.86 85.64
N GLN A 484 -15.29 -51.99 85.43
CA GLN A 484 -14.49 -53.10 85.93
C GLN A 484 -13.29 -52.61 86.75
N PHE A 485 -13.34 -52.78 88.07
CA PHE A 485 -12.32 -52.37 89.04
C PHE A 485 -11.50 -53.55 89.60
N THR A 486 -11.50 -54.72 88.94
CA THR A 486 -10.81 -55.93 89.43
C THR A 486 -9.36 -55.66 89.81
N SER A 487 -8.98 -55.93 91.06
CA SER A 487 -7.64 -55.65 91.60
C SER A 487 -7.20 -54.18 91.60
N ALA A 488 -8.10 -53.21 91.34
CA ALA A 488 -7.80 -51.79 91.46
C ALA A 488 -7.55 -51.38 92.93
N THR A 489 -6.70 -50.38 93.14
CA THR A 489 -6.51 -49.73 94.43
C THR A 489 -7.52 -48.58 94.55
N VAL A 490 -8.30 -48.55 95.63
CA VAL A 490 -9.38 -47.57 95.85
C VAL A 490 -9.32 -46.95 97.25
N THR A 491 -8.11 -46.84 97.79
CA THR A 491 -7.87 -46.32 99.15
C THR A 491 -8.25 -44.84 99.22
N ASP A 492 -9.11 -44.49 100.17
CA ASP A 492 -9.57 -43.12 100.43
C ASP A 492 -10.26 -42.40 99.24
N ALA A 493 -10.59 -43.14 98.18
CA ALA A 493 -11.35 -42.66 97.03
C ALA A 493 -12.83 -42.36 97.37
N ASP A 494 -13.36 -41.24 96.84
CA ASP A 494 -14.72 -40.78 97.14
C ASP A 494 -15.73 -41.21 96.08
N PHE A 495 -16.45 -42.30 96.37
CA PHE A 495 -17.58 -42.82 95.58
C PHE A 495 -18.95 -42.24 96.00
N SER A 496 -18.99 -41.11 96.71
CA SER A 496 -20.28 -40.54 97.17
C SER A 496 -21.20 -40.21 96.01
N TYR A 497 -22.44 -40.73 96.08
CA TYR A 497 -23.49 -40.53 95.06
C TYR A 497 -23.21 -41.13 93.66
N THR A 498 -22.19 -42.00 93.50
CA THR A 498 -21.99 -42.71 92.22
C THR A 498 -23.17 -43.60 91.85
N TYR A 499 -23.42 -43.76 90.56
CA TYR A 499 -24.41 -44.72 90.06
C TYR A 499 -23.73 -46.01 89.60
N TRP A 500 -23.96 -47.13 90.30
CA TRP A 500 -23.41 -48.43 89.95
C TRP A 500 -24.50 -49.46 89.58
N HIS A 501 -24.24 -50.32 88.59
CA HIS A 501 -25.14 -51.39 88.14
C HIS A 501 -24.33 -52.41 87.34
N GLU A 502 -24.41 -53.69 87.74
CA GLU A 502 -23.55 -54.77 87.23
C GLU A 502 -22.05 -54.40 87.25
N THR A 503 -21.64 -53.50 88.14
CA THR A 503 -20.26 -52.99 88.25
C THR A 503 -19.40 -54.07 88.91
N MET A 504 -18.26 -54.40 88.31
CA MET A 504 -17.32 -55.38 88.86
C MET A 504 -16.33 -54.67 89.77
N TRP A 505 -16.25 -55.09 91.04
CA TRP A 505 -15.45 -54.43 92.08
C TRP A 505 -14.08 -55.09 92.26
N THR A 506 -13.30 -54.58 93.23
CA THR A 506 -11.88 -54.94 93.43
C THR A 506 -11.63 -56.41 93.73
N ASP A 507 -12.63 -57.12 94.27
CA ASP A 507 -12.61 -58.57 94.50
C ASP A 507 -12.98 -59.43 93.26
N GLY A 508 -13.34 -58.79 92.15
CA GLY A 508 -13.73 -59.43 90.89
C GLY A 508 -15.20 -59.88 90.82
N LEU A 509 -16.04 -59.51 91.79
CA LEU A 509 -17.49 -59.80 91.78
C LEU A 509 -18.30 -58.60 91.25
N ARG A 510 -19.47 -58.88 90.64
CA ARG A 510 -20.40 -57.83 90.15
C ARG A 510 -21.46 -57.49 91.21
N TYR A 511 -21.77 -56.20 91.33
CA TYR A 511 -22.70 -55.64 92.30
C TYR A 511 -23.65 -54.62 91.64
N ASP A 512 -24.83 -54.46 92.23
CA ASP A 512 -25.90 -53.55 91.78
C ASP A 512 -26.21 -52.47 92.83
N SER A 513 -26.72 -51.31 92.38
CA SER A 513 -27.28 -50.25 93.23
C SER A 513 -28.49 -50.67 94.07
N ASN A 514 -28.98 -51.90 93.87
CA ASN A 514 -30.05 -52.51 94.65
C ASN A 514 -29.55 -53.43 95.79
N GLN A 515 -28.24 -53.50 96.07
CA GLN A 515 -27.65 -54.41 97.08
C GLN A 515 -26.69 -53.74 98.11
N ALA A 516 -26.74 -52.40 98.25
CA ALA A 516 -26.04 -51.65 99.31
C ALA A 516 -27.03 -51.16 100.39
#